data_AF-A0A4U0R905-F1
#
_entry.id   AF-A0A4U0R905-F1
#
_cell.length_a   1.000
_cell.length_b   1.000
_cell.length_c   1.000
_cell.angle_alpha   90.00
_cell.angle_beta   90.00
_cell.angle_gamma   90.00
#
_symmetry.space_group_name_H-M   'P 1'
#
loop_
_entity.id
_entity.type
_entity.pdbx_description
1 polymer ?
#
loop_
_entity_poly.entity_id
_entity_poly.type
_entity_poly.pdbx_seq_one_letter_code
_entity_poly.pdbx_strand_id
1 'polypeptide(L)'
;MILPAAQIRLVTQFSRMAIEAQMVIGMRMAGMMGLVAQAPGEPFRMIAEKQAAASEAIYAMASAGMRGHSTERMLSAGLRPYGRRTRANSRRLTLVK
;
A
#
# COMPACT_ATOMS: atom_id res chain seq x y z
N MET A 1 24.43 10.00 22.91
CA MET A 1 23.53 10.95 22.23
C MET A 1 22.11 10.63 22.64
N ILE A 2 21.47 11.48 23.46
CA ILE A 2 20.06 11.33 23.82
C ILE A 2 19.26 11.84 22.62
N LEU A 3 18.52 10.94 21.96
CA LEU A 3 17.64 11.35 20.86
C LEU A 3 16.59 12.32 21.42
N PRO A 4 16.38 13.50 20.81
CA PRO A 4 15.31 14.42 21.16
C PRO A 4 13.98 13.67 21.29
N ALA A 5 13.12 14.04 22.24
CA ALA A 5 11.85 13.35 22.49
C ALA A 5 10.97 13.17 21.24
N ALA A 6 11.08 14.07 20.26
CA ALA A 6 10.42 13.96 18.95
C ALA A 6 10.92 12.76 18.12
N GLN A 7 12.22 12.49 18.13
CA GLN A 7 12.83 11.38 17.42
C GLN A 7 12.46 10.04 18.05
N ILE A 8 12.40 9.97 19.39
CA ILE A 8 11.95 8.77 20.12
C ILE A 8 10.50 8.43 19.73
N ARG A 9 9.59 9.41 19.75
CA ARG A 9 8.19 9.21 19.32
C ARG A 9 8.09 8.70 17.89
N LEU A 10 8.86 9.27 16.97
CA LEU A 10 8.88 8.86 15.57
C LEU A 10 9.37 7.42 15.42
N VAL A 11 10.47 7.06 16.10
CA VAL A 11 11.01 5.69 16.09
C VAL A 11 10.00 4.71 16.67
N THR A 12 9.33 5.05 17.78
CA THR A 12 8.29 4.19 18.36
C THR A 12 7.10 4.01 17.41
N GLN A 13 6.63 5.07 16.76
CA GLN A 13 5.54 5.00 15.78
C GLN A 13 5.93 4.15 14.56
N PHE A 14 7.17 4.32 14.07
CA PHE A 14 7.70 3.54 12.97
C PHE A 14 7.81 2.05 13.34
N SER A 15 8.38 1.72 14.49
CA SER A 15 8.49 0.35 14.98
C SER A 15 7.12 -0.31 15.15
N ARG A 16 6.14 0.43 15.67
CA ARG A 16 4.75 -0.05 15.77
C ARG A 16 4.16 -0.36 14.38
N MET A 17 4.27 0.57 13.43
CA MET A 17 3.81 0.33 12.06
C MET A 17 4.53 -0.85 11.40
N ALA A 18 5.83 -1.01 11.65
CA ALA A 18 6.59 -2.13 11.11
C ALA A 18 6.07 -3.47 11.63
N ILE A 19 5.78 -3.58 12.93
CA ILE A 19 5.19 -4.79 13.53
C ILE A 19 3.79 -5.05 12.96
N GLU A 20 2.94 -4.01 12.91
CA GLU A 20 1.58 -4.12 12.33
C GLU A 20 1.64 -4.58 10.86
N ALA A 21 2.60 -4.06 10.08
CA ALA A 21 2.81 -4.46 8.70
C ALA A 21 3.23 -5.93 8.58
N GLN A 22 4.12 -6.43 9.44
CA GLN A 22 4.52 -7.84 9.45
C GLN A 22 3.35 -8.77 9.76
N MET A 23 2.47 -8.40 10.71
CA MET A 23 1.25 -9.17 10.99
C MET A 23 0.33 -9.24 9.78
N VAL A 24 0.11 -8.11 9.09
CA VAL A 24 -0.72 -8.07 7.87
C VAL A 24 -0.12 -8.95 6.77
N ILE A 25 1.19 -8.88 6.56
CA ILE A 25 1.90 -9.73 5.58
C ILE A 25 1.72 -11.20 5.97
N GLY A 26 1.94 -11.56 7.23
CA GLY A 26 1.74 -12.91 7.74
C GLY A 26 0.33 -13.44 7.50
N MET A 27 -0.70 -12.65 7.82
CA MET A 27 -2.10 -13.01 7.56
C MET A 27 -2.40 -13.21 6.07
N ARG A 28 -1.81 -12.40 5.19
CA ARG A 28 -1.95 -12.56 3.74
C ARG A 28 -1.25 -13.81 3.23
N MET A 29 -0.05 -14.12 3.74
CA MET A 29 0.67 -15.35 3.42
C MET A 29 -0.09 -16.59 3.92
N ALA A 30 -0.62 -16.55 5.14
CA ALA A 30 -1.45 -17.61 5.71
C ALA A 30 -2.70 -17.87 4.84
N GLY A 31 -3.35 -16.82 4.34
CA GLY A 31 -4.45 -16.95 3.38
C GLY A 31 -4.05 -17.61 2.05
N MET A 32 -2.86 -17.29 1.52
CA MET A 32 -2.33 -17.95 0.30
C MET A 32 -1.97 -19.43 0.52
N MET A 33 -1.58 -19.80 1.73
CA MET A 33 -1.31 -21.19 2.12
C MET A 33 -2.58 -21.96 2.50
N GLY A 34 -3.75 -21.33 2.49
CA GLY A 34 -5.03 -21.94 2.88
C GLY A 34 -5.26 -22.04 4.39
N LEU A 35 -4.41 -21.41 5.22
CA LEU A 35 -4.53 -21.41 6.68
C LEU A 35 -5.61 -20.45 7.21
N VAL A 36 -5.97 -19.43 6.40
CA VAL A 36 -7.02 -18.45 6.71
C VAL A 36 -7.97 -18.38 5.53
N ALA A 37 -9.29 -18.35 5.81
CA ALA A 37 -10.31 -18.23 4.76
C ALA A 37 -10.10 -16.93 3.95
N GLN A 38 -10.01 -17.07 2.63
CA GLN A 38 -10.00 -15.97 1.68
C GLN A 38 -10.89 -16.32 0.49
N ALA A 39 -11.45 -15.30 -0.16
CA ALA A 39 -12.19 -15.51 -1.39
C ALA A 39 -11.29 -16.16 -2.45
N PRO A 40 -11.79 -17.16 -3.21
CA PRO A 40 -11.02 -17.80 -4.28
C PRO A 40 -10.45 -16.77 -5.25
N GLY A 41 -9.15 -16.85 -5.53
CA GLY A 41 -8.46 -15.94 -6.45
C GLY A 41 -8.14 -14.53 -5.91
N GLU A 42 -8.53 -14.19 -4.67
CA GLU A 42 -8.23 -12.87 -4.09
C GLU A 42 -6.72 -12.56 -4.02
N PRO A 43 -5.81 -13.50 -3.67
CA PRO A 43 -4.38 -13.23 -3.72
C PRO A 43 -3.86 -12.86 -5.11
N PHE A 44 -4.30 -13.60 -6.14
CA PHE A 44 -3.92 -13.35 -7.53
C PHE A 44 -4.46 -12.00 -8.01
N ARG A 45 -5.71 -11.67 -7.66
CA ARG A 45 -6.30 -10.36 -7.93
C ARG A 45 -5.52 -9.23 -7.25
N MET A 46 -5.11 -9.40 -6.00
CA MET A 46 -4.30 -8.40 -5.29
C MET A 46 -2.95 -8.15 -5.96
N ILE A 47 -2.29 -9.20 -6.45
CA ILE A 47 -1.01 -9.07 -7.17
C ILE A 47 -1.23 -8.34 -8.50
N ALA A 48 -2.25 -8.73 -9.27
CA ALA A 48 -2.62 -8.07 -10.51
C ALA A 48 -2.97 -6.59 -10.30
N GLU A 49 -3.70 -6.28 -9.23
CA GLU A 49 -4.03 -4.90 -8.84
C GLU A 49 -2.75 -4.07 -8.59
N LYS A 50 -1.73 -4.62 -7.93
CA LYS A 50 -0.44 -3.91 -7.69
C LYS A 50 0.31 -3.63 -8.99
N GLN A 51 0.39 -4.59 -9.91
CA GLN A 51 1.06 -4.41 -11.20
C GLN A 51 0.33 -3.35 -12.04
N ALA A 52 -1.00 -3.43 -12.13
CA ALA A 52 -1.80 -2.43 -12.83
C ALA A 52 -1.66 -1.03 -12.20
N ALA A 53 -1.58 -0.94 -10.87
CA ALA A 53 -1.32 0.32 -10.18
C ALA A 53 0.03 0.92 -10.55
N ALA A 54 1.07 0.09 -10.64
CA ALA A 54 2.42 0.53 -10.99
C ALA A 54 2.47 1.10 -12.41
N SER A 55 1.88 0.40 -13.39
CA SER A 55 1.78 0.90 -14.76
C SER A 55 1.00 2.22 -14.81
N GLU A 56 -0.20 2.29 -14.21
CA GLU A 56 -0.99 3.53 -14.14
C GLU A 56 -0.21 4.68 -13.47
N ALA A 57 0.55 4.39 -12.42
CA ALA A 57 1.36 5.39 -11.71
C ALA A 57 2.46 5.96 -12.60
N ILE A 58 3.19 5.10 -13.32
CA ILE A 58 4.23 5.52 -14.27
C ILE A 58 3.62 6.41 -15.36
N TYR A 59 2.51 5.97 -15.97
CA TYR A 59 1.82 6.78 -16.97
C TYR A 59 1.32 8.12 -16.40
N ALA A 60 0.76 8.13 -15.20
CA ALA A 60 0.28 9.35 -14.55
C ALA A 60 1.42 10.33 -14.25
N MET A 61 2.57 9.84 -13.77
CA MET A 61 3.76 10.65 -13.53
C MET A 61 4.34 11.21 -14.83
N ALA A 62 4.49 10.37 -15.86
CA ALA A 62 4.99 10.80 -17.18
C ALA A 62 4.07 11.85 -17.80
N SER A 63 2.76 11.62 -17.75
CA SER A 63 1.75 12.54 -18.26
C SER A 63 1.73 13.87 -17.48
N ALA A 64 1.98 13.85 -16.17
CA ALA A 64 2.10 15.06 -15.36
C ALA A 64 3.40 15.83 -15.68
N GLY A 65 4.52 15.12 -15.86
CA GLY A 65 5.81 15.70 -16.25
C GLY A 65 5.77 16.37 -17.62
N MET A 66 5.16 15.71 -18.62
CA MET A 66 4.96 16.30 -19.96
C MET A 66 4.10 17.57 -19.95
N ARG A 67 3.20 17.72 -18.98
CA ARG A 67 2.40 18.94 -18.79
C ARG A 67 3.12 20.04 -17.99
N GLY A 68 4.39 19.85 -17.65
CA GLY A 68 5.18 20.80 -16.87
C GLY A 68 4.71 20.97 -15.43
N HIS A 69 4.06 19.97 -14.84
CA HIS A 69 3.67 20.03 -13.43
C HIS A 69 4.88 19.96 -12.50
N SER A 70 4.75 20.53 -11.30
CA SER A 70 5.75 20.42 -10.25
C SER A 70 5.99 18.95 -9.83
N THR A 71 7.18 18.65 -9.32
CA THR A 71 7.57 17.32 -8.81
C THR A 71 6.56 16.77 -7.80
N GLU A 72 6.04 17.63 -6.91
CA GLU A 72 5.00 17.25 -5.94
C GLU A 72 3.71 16.79 -6.61
N ARG A 73 3.24 17.50 -7.66
CA ARG A 73 2.05 17.11 -8.42
C ARG A 73 2.27 15.84 -9.23
N MET A 74 3.48 15.63 -9.76
CA MET A 74 3.85 14.40 -10.45
C MET A 74 3.77 13.20 -9.49
N LEU A 75 4.43 13.29 -8.34
CA LEU A 75 4.40 12.23 -7.33
C LEU A 75 2.98 11.97 -6.82
N SER A 76 2.21 13.03 -6.56
CA SER A 76 0.80 12.92 -6.19
C SER A 76 -0.04 12.23 -7.26
N ALA A 77 0.22 12.49 -8.55
CA ALA A 77 -0.43 11.79 -9.66
C ALA A 77 -0.08 10.30 -9.69
N GLY A 78 1.17 9.95 -9.40
CA GLY A 78 1.65 8.57 -9.28
C GLY A 78 1.06 7.80 -8.09
N LEU A 79 0.76 8.48 -6.98
CA LEU A 79 0.19 7.84 -5.77
C LEU A 79 -1.31 7.57 -5.87
N ARG A 80 -2.05 8.32 -6.70
CA ARG A 80 -3.50 8.19 -6.86
C ARG A 80 -3.97 6.76 -7.22
N PRO A 81 -3.36 6.05 -8.20
CA PRO A 81 -3.71 4.65 -8.51
C PRO A 81 -3.57 3.69 -7.34
N TYR A 82 -2.51 3.84 -6.53
CA TYR A 82 -2.29 3.04 -5.33
C TYR A 82 -3.35 3.32 -4.27
N GLY A 83 -3.65 4.60 -3.98
CA GLY A 83 -4.66 4.98 -3.00
C GLY A 83 -6.06 4.41 -3.31
N ARG A 84 -6.47 4.42 -4.58
CA ARG A 84 -7.75 3.82 -5.02
C ARG A 84 -7.81 2.32 -4.71
N ARG A 85 -6.76 1.58 -5.05
CA ARG A 85 -6.70 0.11 -4.88
C ARG A 85 -6.53 -0.28 -3.41
N THR A 86 -5.74 0.45 -2.62
CA THR A 86 -5.64 0.23 -1.18
C THR A 86 -6.99 0.43 -0.49
N ARG A 87 -7.76 1.45 -0.88
CA ARG A 87 -9.09 1.69 -0.33
C ARG A 87 -10.08 0.58 -0.71
N ALA A 88 -10.01 0.10 -1.95
CA ALA A 88 -10.80 -1.06 -2.39
C ALA A 88 -10.40 -2.33 -1.62
N ASN A 89 -9.10 -2.57 -1.41
CA ASN A 89 -8.59 -3.73 -0.67
C ASN A 89 -9.02 -3.72 0.80
N SER A 90 -8.90 -2.58 1.47
CA SER A 90 -9.34 -2.39 2.86
C SER A 90 -10.86 -2.62 3.02
N ARG A 91 -11.67 -2.13 2.07
CA ARG A 91 -13.11 -2.41 2.05
C ARG A 91 -13.40 -3.90 1.92
N ARG A 92 -12.67 -4.63 1.07
CA ARG A 92 -12.88 -6.08 0.93
C ARG A 92 -12.46 -6.85 2.17
N LEU A 93 -11.34 -6.48 2.80
CA LEU A 93 -10.90 -7.08 4.07
C LEU A 93 -11.93 -6.97 5.19
N THR A 94 -12.72 -5.89 5.20
CA THR A 94 -13.71 -5.61 6.25
C THR A 94 -15.11 -6.15 5.93
N LEU A 95 -15.36 -6.55 4.67
CA LEU A 95 -16.64 -7.08 4.22
C LEU A 95 -16.71 -8.61 4.21
N VAL A 96 -15.58 -9.31 4.32
CA VAL A 96 -15.56 -10.77 4.49
C VAL A 96 -15.97 -11.07 5.93
N LYS A 97 -17.24 -11.46 6.10
CA LYS A 97 -17.83 -11.98 7.34
C LYS A 97 -17.86 -13.50 7.29
#